data_AF-A0A9E5R4B9-F1
#
_entry.id   AF-A0A9E5R4B9-F1
#
_cell.length_a   1.000
_cell.length_b   1.000
_cell.length_c   1.000
_cell.angle_alpha   90.00
_cell.angle_beta   90.00
_cell.angle_gamma   90.00
#
_symmetry.space_group_name_H-M   'P 1'
#
loop_
_entity.id
_entity.type
_entity.pdbx_description
1 polymer ?
#
loop_
_entity_poly.entity_id
_entity_poly.type
_entity_poly.pdbx_seq_one_letter_code
_entity_poly.pdbx_strand_id
1 'polypeptide(L)' 'MNWFEGAQTSLHCLLDDDAPNHNGAYFSQNSILYPNKENRPGAWPMKSPHPQGDDTELAAKLTAVSMALVGIK' A
#
# COMPACT_ATOMS: atom_id res chain seq x y z
N MET A 1 16.47 -2.61 9.32
CA MET A 1 15.10 -3.08 9.51
C MET A 1 15.14 -4.51 10.01
N ASN A 2 14.78 -4.73 11.26
CA ASN A 2 14.54 -6.06 11.83
C ASN A 2 13.05 -6.45 11.67
N TRP A 3 12.69 -7.66 12.09
CA TRP A 3 11.31 -8.16 12.00
C TRP A 3 10.31 -7.31 12.81
N PHE A 4 10.75 -6.73 13.92
CA PHE A 4 9.92 -5.89 14.79
C PHE A 4 9.56 -4.59 14.10
N GLU A 5 10.55 -3.88 13.55
CA GLU A 5 10.35 -2.66 12.75
C GLU A 5 9.49 -2.94 11.51
N GLY A 6 9.71 -4.07 10.83
CA GLY A 6 8.93 -4.43 9.64
C GLY A 6 7.44 -4.71 9.90
N ALA A 7 7.08 -5.15 11.11
CA ALA A 7 5.70 -5.47 11.46
C ALA A 7 4.86 -4.24 11.87
N GLN A 8 5.50 -3.11 12.21
CA GLN A 8 4.83 -1.95 12.81
C GLN A 8 3.75 -1.34 11.91
N THR A 9 4.00 -1.23 10.60
CA THR A 9 2.99 -0.69 9.67
C THR A 9 1.76 -1.59 9.59
N SER A 10 1.94 -2.90 9.53
CA SER A 10 0.83 -3.85 9.52
C SER A 10 0.03 -3.81 10.82
N LEU A 11 0.72 -3.69 11.97
CA LEU A 11 0.07 -3.56 13.27
C LEU A 11 -0.69 -2.23 13.39
N HIS A 12 -0.13 -1.11 12.90
CA HIS A 12 -0.83 0.18 12.88
C HIS A 12 -2.14 0.10 12.08
N CYS A 13 -2.10 -0.41 10.84
CA CYS A 13 -3.31 -0.56 10.03
C CYS A 13 -4.36 -1.50 10.65
N LEU A 14 -3.95 -2.42 11.53
CA LEU A 14 -4.84 -3.38 12.19
C LEU A 14 -5.43 -2.85 13.51
N LEU A 15 -4.68 -2.01 14.23
CA LEU A 15 -4.97 -1.67 15.63
C LEU A 15 -5.29 -0.19 15.88
N ASP A 16 -4.91 0.71 14.98
CA ASP A 16 -5.12 2.15 15.16
C ASP A 16 -6.58 2.53 14.81
N ASP A 17 -7.25 3.23 15.72
CA ASP A 17 -8.64 3.64 15.55
C ASP A 17 -8.84 4.67 14.43
N ASP A 18 -7.78 5.38 14.00
CA ASP A 18 -7.85 6.33 12.88
C ASP A 18 -7.64 5.63 11.52
N ALA A 19 -7.00 4.47 11.47
CA ALA A 19 -6.72 3.77 10.21
C ALA A 19 -7.99 3.52 9.35
N PRO A 20 -9.17 3.15 9.91
CA PRO A 20 -10.41 3.00 9.15
C PRO A 20 -10.91 4.30 8.47
N ASN A 21 -10.44 5.48 8.88
CA ASN A 21 -10.79 6.75 8.23
C ASN A 21 -10.03 6.99 6.91
N HIS A 22 -9.01 6.17 6.61
CA HIS A 22 -8.13 6.30 5.45
C HIS A 22 -8.23 5.11 4.49
N ASN A 23 -9.46 4.62 4.26
CA ASN A 23 -9.69 3.46 3.40
C ASN A 23 -9.06 3.61 2.01
N GLY A 24 -8.36 2.57 1.55
CA GLY A 24 -7.66 2.55 0.26
C GLY A 24 -6.31 3.27 0.25
N ALA A 25 -5.91 3.91 1.35
CA ALA A 25 -4.61 4.56 1.43
C ALA A 25 -3.46 3.54 1.60
N TYR A 26 -2.26 3.97 1.19
CA TYR A 26 -1.04 3.20 1.36
C TYR A 26 -0.29 3.67 2.61
N PHE A 27 0.21 2.72 3.40
CA PHE A 27 0.93 3.01 4.64
C PHE A 27 2.34 2.43 4.54
N SER A 28 3.34 3.21 4.92
CA SER A 28 4.73 2.77 4.95
C SER A 28 5.52 3.57 5.96
N GLN A 29 6.29 2.89 6.80
CA GLN A 29 7.06 3.56 7.86
C GLN A 29 8.39 4.12 7.36
N ASN A 30 9.09 3.41 6.49
CA ASN A 30 10.27 3.88 5.76
C ASN A 30 10.67 2.83 4.72
N SER A 31 11.33 3.26 3.65
CA SER A 31 11.93 2.32 2.69
C SER A 31 13.09 2.96 1.95
N ILE A 32 14.28 2.36 2.09
CA ILE A 32 15.46 2.74 1.31
C ILE A 32 15.33 2.35 -0.17
N LEU A 33 14.37 1.48 -0.51
CA LEU A 33 14.14 0.96 -1.85
C LEU A 33 13.30 1.90 -2.72
N TYR A 34 12.68 2.93 -2.14
CA TYR A 34 11.96 3.90 -2.95
C TYR A 34 12.92 4.70 -3.84
N PRO A 35 12.64 4.81 -5.15
CA PRO A 35 13.50 5.52 -6.10
C PRO A 35 13.73 6.97 -5.69
N ASN A 36 12.65 7.64 -5.25
CA ASN A 36 12.67 9.03 -4.83
C ASN A 36 13.05 9.12 -3.35
N LYS A 37 14.12 9.88 -3.05
CA LYS A 37 14.63 10.06 -1.67
C LYS A 37 13.59 10.66 -0.72
N GLU A 38 12.73 11.54 -1.24
CA GLU A 38 11.67 12.21 -0.50
C GLU A 38 10.62 11.24 0.07
N ASN A 39 10.44 10.06 -0.54
CA ASN A 39 9.48 9.05 -0.09
C ASN A 39 10.08 8.12 0.99
N ARG A 40 11.40 8.12 1.16
CA ARG A 40 12.10 7.19 2.07
C ARG A 40 11.67 7.30 3.54
N PRO A 41 11.29 8.48 4.07
CA PRO A 41 10.74 8.59 5.42
C PRO A 41 9.39 7.91 5.62
N GLY A 42 8.70 7.48 4.55
CA GLY A 42 7.35 6.91 4.65
C GLY A 42 6.30 7.92 5.14
N ALA A 43 5.06 7.48 5.24
CA ALA A 43 4.02 8.13 6.05
C ALA A 43 2.83 7.19 6.29
N TRP A 44 2.03 7.53 7.29
CA TRP A 44 0.79 6.86 7.67
C TRP A 44 -0.35 7.90 7.72
N PRO A 45 -1.21 7.99 6.68
CA PRO A 45 -1.09 7.41 5.34
C PRO A 45 -0.15 8.20 4.41
N MET A 46 0.21 7.61 3.27
CA MET A 46 0.91 8.29 2.17
C MET A 46 0.34 7.92 0.79
N LYS A 47 0.66 8.75 -0.22
CA LYS A 47 0.43 8.40 -1.62
C LYS A 47 1.41 7.32 -2.07
N SER A 48 0.95 6.34 -2.85
CA SER A 48 1.83 5.33 -3.41
C SER A 48 2.95 5.99 -4.24
N PRO A 49 4.22 5.61 -4.05
CA PRO A 49 5.32 6.15 -4.84
C PRO A 49 5.33 5.63 -6.28
N HIS A 50 4.53 4.60 -6.58
CA HIS A 50 4.43 4.05 -7.92
C HIS A 50 3.47 4.88 -8.79
N PRO A 51 3.84 5.30 -10.01
CA PRO A 51 2.99 6.17 -10.84
C PRO A 51 1.60 5.61 -11.13
N GLN A 52 1.48 4.28 -11.22
CA GLN A 52 0.22 3.57 -11.48
C GLN A 52 -0.51 3.17 -10.18
N GLY A 53 -0.01 3.57 -9.01
CA GLY A 53 -0.58 3.16 -7.72
C GLY A 53 -2.05 3.56 -7.54
N ASP A 54 -2.47 4.65 -8.21
CA ASP A 54 -3.83 5.18 -8.14
C ASP A 54 -4.58 5.07 -9.50
N ASP A 55 -4.06 4.27 -10.44
CA ASP A 55 -4.70 4.07 -11.75
C ASP A 55 -5.90 3.12 -11.64
N THR A 56 -7.07 3.71 -11.43
CA THR A 56 -8.33 2.96 -11.25
C THR A 56 -8.77 2.17 -12.48
N GLU A 57 -8.46 2.67 -13.70
CA GLU A 57 -8.81 1.97 -14.94
C GLU A 57 -7.93 0.73 -15.12
N LEU A 58 -6.62 0.86 -14.85
CA LEU A 58 -5.70 -0.27 -14.86
C LEU A 58 -6.05 -1.29 -13.78
N ALA A 59 -6.40 -0.84 -12.56
CA ALA A 59 -6.81 -1.72 -11.47
C ALA A 59 -8.07 -2.53 -11.83
N ALA A 60 -9.06 -1.92 -12.48
CA ALA A 60 -10.26 -2.62 -12.96
C ALA A 60 -9.93 -3.68 -14.02
N LYS A 61 -9.07 -3.34 -15.01
CA LYS A 61 -8.61 -4.30 -16.04
C LYS A 61 -7.84 -5.46 -15.43
N LEU A 62 -6.93 -5.18 -14.49
CA LEU A 62 -6.16 -6.19 -13.78
C LEU A 62 -7.09 -7.14 -13.02
N THR A 63 -8.06 -6.59 -12.29
CA THR A 63 -9.04 -7.39 -11.53
C THR A 63 -9.80 -8.34 -12.45
N ALA A 64 -10.31 -7.87 -13.58
CA ALA A 64 -11.04 -8.71 -14.52
C ALA A 64 -10.20 -9.90 -15.05
N VAL A 65 -8.93 -9.65 -15.41
CA VAL A 65 -8.01 -10.70 -15.85
C VAL A 65 -7.69 -11.66 -14.71
N SER A 66 -7.38 -11.15 -13.51
CA SER A 66 -7.07 -11.98 -12.34
C SER A 66 -8.22 -12.90 -11.97
N MET A 67 -9.45 -12.40 -11.95
CA MET A 67 -10.65 -13.21 -11.66
C MET A 67 -10.82 -14.35 -12.67
N ALA A 68 -10.66 -14.06 -13.97
CA ALA A 68 -10.70 -15.09 -15.02
C ALA A 68 -9.60 -16.16 -14.84
N LEU A 69 -8.38 -15.75 -14.45
CA LEU A 69 -7.26 -16.68 -14.23
C LEU A 69 -7.47 -17.62 -13.04
N VAL A 70 -8.17 -17.15 -11.99
CA VAL A 70 -8.45 -17.98 -10.79
C VAL A 70 -9.82 -18.68 -10.86
N GLY A 71 -10.52 -18.58 -12.00
CA GLY A 71 -11.82 -19.23 -12.20
C GLY A 71 -12.97 -18.63 -11.40
N ILE A 72 -12.81 -17.42 -10.88
CA ILE A 72 -13.87 -16.67 -10.20
C ILE A 72 -14.57 -15.81 -11.26
N LYS A 73 -15.89 -15.98 -11.40
CA LYS A 73 -16.74 -15.18 -12.29
C LYS A 73 -17.63 -14.27 -11.47
#